data_AF-A0A0G3H8F0-F1
#
_entry.id   AF-A0A0G3H8F0-F1
#
_cell.length_a   1.000
_cell.length_b   1.000
_cell.length_c   1.000
_cell.angle_alpha   90.00
_cell.angle_beta   90.00
_cell.angle_gamma   90.00
#
_symmetry.space_group_name_H-M   'P 1'
#
loop_
_entity.id
_entity.type
_entity.pdbx_description
1 polymer ?
#
loop_
_entity_poly.entity_id
_entity_poly.type
_entity_poly.pdbx_seq_one_letter_code
_entity_poly.pdbx_strand_id
1 'polypeptide(L)'
;MLRAPCAGPSVARVEPNRNRRGFSISGKPNALAAPSCAKKNKNRCSWLYFVTFGKIKGMKRACQQCRNEFEAEGSRGRTPKFCSSACKQRAYRHRKAATRRLPELLTQRASWARAKGKRPVQPNGMPASSTDASTWANFQDVTRGEGDGFGVMLGGGLGCLDLDNCFQGSRLTRWARKAIEKLPFEVVFAERSMSGRGLHVFVKAPEMPGRKRGGVEFYSRARFIRVTGDAFSI
;
A
#
# COMPACT_ATOMS: atom_id res chain seq x y z
N MET A 1 3.26 -64.10 29.09
CA MET A 1 4.10 -64.63 27.99
C MET A 1 4.32 -63.53 26.97
N LEU A 2 5.59 -63.23 26.69
CA LEU A 2 6.07 -62.20 25.77
C LEU A 2 5.68 -62.50 24.31
N ARG A 3 5.31 -61.46 23.55
CA ARG A 3 5.55 -61.36 22.10
C ARG A 3 5.53 -59.90 21.63
N ALA A 4 6.39 -59.61 20.66
CA ALA A 4 7.05 -58.35 20.32
C ALA A 4 6.17 -57.29 19.58
N PRO A 5 6.60 -56.02 19.53
CA PRO A 5 5.94 -54.96 18.77
C PRO A 5 6.29 -54.98 17.26
N CYS A 6 5.31 -54.72 16.41
CA CYS A 6 5.50 -54.52 14.96
C CYS A 6 6.05 -53.12 14.67
N ALA A 7 7.11 -53.06 13.86
CA ALA A 7 7.79 -51.86 13.41
C ALA A 7 6.97 -51.09 12.36
N GLY A 8 6.89 -49.76 12.52
CA GLY A 8 6.35 -48.84 11.51
C GLY A 8 7.37 -48.50 10.41
N PRO A 9 6.93 -48.11 9.21
CA PRO A 9 7.83 -47.75 8.12
C PRO A 9 8.58 -46.44 8.39
N SER A 10 9.88 -46.45 8.09
CA SER A 10 10.83 -45.38 8.35
C SER A 10 10.66 -44.19 7.40
N VAL A 11 10.74 -42.99 7.97
CA VAL A 11 10.75 -41.73 7.23
C VAL A 11 12.19 -41.50 6.77
N ALA A 12 12.45 -41.64 5.47
CA ALA A 12 13.76 -41.37 4.89
C ALA A 12 14.05 -39.86 4.94
N ARG A 13 15.06 -39.51 5.74
CA ARG A 13 15.67 -38.18 5.86
C ARG A 13 16.42 -37.86 4.56
N VAL A 14 16.00 -36.81 3.86
CA VAL A 14 16.73 -36.25 2.71
C VAL A 14 17.82 -35.32 3.24
N GLU A 15 19.06 -35.78 3.25
CA GLU A 15 20.24 -34.93 3.45
C GLU A 15 20.74 -34.37 2.11
N PRO A 16 21.19 -33.11 2.05
CA PRO A 16 21.67 -32.49 0.81
C PRO A 16 23.08 -32.98 0.46
N ASN A 17 23.20 -33.75 -0.62
CA ASN A 17 24.49 -34.20 -1.13
C ASN A 17 25.24 -33.05 -1.85
N ARG A 18 26.44 -32.76 -1.34
CA ARG A 18 27.42 -31.86 -1.93
C ARG A 18 28.07 -32.51 -3.15
N ASN A 19 28.29 -31.69 -4.17
CA ASN A 19 29.42 -31.78 -5.11
C ASN A 19 29.25 -32.74 -6.31
N ARG A 20 28.86 -32.18 -7.48
CA ARG A 20 29.59 -32.39 -8.75
C ARG A 20 29.12 -31.44 -9.86
N ARG A 21 30.05 -30.57 -10.24
CA ARG A 21 30.46 -30.18 -11.61
C ARG A 21 29.36 -29.72 -12.60
N GLY A 22 29.31 -28.41 -12.77
CA GLY A 22 29.68 -27.74 -14.02
C GLY A 22 28.89 -28.11 -15.27
N PHE A 23 27.86 -27.32 -15.57
CA PHE A 23 27.49 -27.03 -16.95
C PHE A 23 27.23 -25.52 -17.07
N SER A 24 28.22 -24.85 -17.65
CA SER A 24 28.21 -23.43 -18.02
C SER A 24 27.42 -23.27 -19.31
N ILE A 25 26.28 -22.57 -19.26
CA ILE A 25 25.56 -22.14 -20.46
C ILE A 25 25.96 -20.68 -20.71
N SER A 26 27.09 -20.51 -21.40
CA SER A 26 27.60 -19.21 -21.84
C SER A 26 26.89 -18.79 -23.13
N GLY A 27 25.77 -18.08 -23.01
CA GLY A 27 25.13 -17.36 -24.10
C GLY A 27 25.27 -15.85 -23.89
N LYS A 28 26.40 -15.29 -24.33
CA LYS A 28 26.63 -13.83 -24.31
C LYS A 28 25.67 -13.15 -25.29
N PRO A 29 24.94 -12.08 -24.91
CA PRO A 29 24.35 -11.19 -25.90
C PRO A 29 25.48 -10.44 -26.62
N ASN A 30 25.47 -10.51 -27.96
CA ASN A 30 26.40 -9.81 -28.84
C ASN A 30 26.44 -8.31 -28.52
N ALA A 31 27.58 -7.85 -28.01
CA ALA A 31 27.93 -6.45 -27.97
C ALA A 31 28.22 -6.01 -29.41
N LEU A 32 27.29 -5.26 -30.00
CA LEU A 32 27.56 -4.54 -31.24
C LEU A 32 28.49 -3.36 -30.90
N ALA A 33 29.63 -3.35 -31.56
CA ALA A 33 30.71 -2.40 -31.42
C ALA A 33 30.23 -0.95 -31.62
N ALA A 34 30.72 -0.04 -30.78
CA ALA A 34 30.66 1.39 -31.01
C ALA A 34 31.58 1.73 -32.20
N PRO A 35 31.08 2.39 -33.27
CA PRO A 35 31.95 2.85 -34.32
C PRO A 35 32.71 4.10 -33.89
N SER A 36 34.02 4.01 -34.12
CA SER A 36 35.04 5.04 -34.03
C SER A 36 34.61 6.41 -34.59
N CYS A 37 35.02 7.45 -33.88
CA CYS A 37 34.91 8.85 -34.26
C CYS A 37 35.76 9.13 -35.51
N ALA A 38 35.11 9.31 -36.67
CA ALA A 38 35.72 9.88 -37.86
C ALA A 38 34.86 11.04 -38.38
N LYS A 39 35.45 12.24 -38.31
CA LYS A 39 34.94 13.49 -38.90
C LYS A 39 34.68 13.30 -40.40
N LYS A 40 33.50 13.66 -40.92
CA LYS A 40 33.30 14.60 -42.06
C LYS A 40 31.83 14.65 -42.57
N ASN A 41 31.29 15.87 -42.46
CA ASN A 41 30.54 16.65 -43.44
C ASN A 41 29.07 16.34 -43.84
N LYS A 42 28.40 17.46 -44.11
CA LYS A 42 26.98 17.73 -44.35
C LYS A 42 26.43 17.07 -45.63
N ASN A 43 25.23 16.48 -45.51
CA ASN A 43 24.05 16.64 -46.38
C ASN A 43 23.30 15.32 -46.67
N ARG A 44 22.00 15.33 -46.36
CA ARG A 44 20.88 14.54 -46.93
C ARG A 44 21.03 13.01 -46.97
N CYS A 45 20.25 12.34 -46.12
CA CYS A 45 19.50 11.16 -46.59
C CYS A 45 18.26 10.94 -45.73
N SER A 46 17.10 11.14 -46.35
CA SER A 46 15.78 10.81 -45.84
C SER A 46 15.62 9.30 -45.84
N TRP A 47 15.43 8.72 -44.65
CA TRP A 47 14.86 7.39 -44.49
C TRP A 47 13.77 7.48 -43.42
N LEU A 48 12.54 7.76 -43.86
CA LEU A 48 11.35 7.60 -43.04
C LEU A 48 11.15 6.10 -42.77
N TYR A 49 11.61 5.63 -41.62
CA TYR A 49 11.10 4.41 -41.03
C TYR A 49 9.76 4.75 -40.36
N PHE A 50 8.66 4.54 -41.08
CA PHE A 50 7.33 4.45 -40.47
C PHE A 50 7.26 3.15 -39.65
N VAL A 51 7.73 3.20 -38.40
CA VAL A 51 7.28 2.23 -37.40
C VAL A 51 5.86 2.62 -37.04
N THR A 52 4.89 1.86 -37.55
CA THR A 52 3.51 1.93 -37.04
C THR A 52 3.56 1.47 -35.59
N PHE A 53 3.67 2.41 -34.66
CA PHE A 53 3.40 2.17 -33.25
C PHE A 53 1.94 1.75 -33.16
N GLY A 54 1.71 0.43 -33.11
CA GLY A 54 0.41 -0.12 -32.77
C GLY A 54 -0.07 0.55 -31.50
N LYS A 55 -1.25 1.18 -31.53
CA LYS A 55 -1.89 1.79 -30.37
C LYS A 55 -1.91 0.75 -29.26
N ILE A 56 -1.10 0.94 -28.22
CA ILE A 56 -1.21 0.18 -26.98
C ILE A 56 -2.62 0.47 -26.47
N LYS A 57 -3.55 -0.49 -26.60
CA LYS A 57 -4.91 -0.38 -26.07
C LYS A 57 -4.81 0.08 -24.62
N GLY A 58 -5.45 1.20 -24.29
CA GLY A 58 -5.43 1.75 -22.94
C GLY A 58 -5.86 0.67 -21.94
N MET A 59 -5.08 0.46 -20.88
CA MET A 59 -5.47 -0.49 -19.84
C MET A 59 -6.79 -0.01 -19.22
N LYS A 60 -7.86 -0.83 -19.33
CA LYS A 60 -9.14 -0.55 -18.67
C LYS A 60 -8.96 -0.59 -17.16
N ARG A 61 -9.53 0.39 -16.45
CA ARG A 61 -9.46 0.50 -14.99
C ARG A 61 -10.82 0.82 -14.41
N ALA A 62 -11.08 0.36 -13.19
CA ALA A 62 -12.26 0.75 -12.44
C ALA A 62 -12.08 2.15 -11.82
N CYS A 63 -13.08 3.02 -12.00
CA CYS A 63 -13.15 4.31 -11.33
C CYS A 63 -13.27 4.12 -9.81
N GLN A 64 -12.41 4.78 -9.01
CA GLN A 64 -12.47 4.67 -7.54
C GLN A 64 -13.76 5.23 -6.92
N GLN A 65 -14.51 6.05 -7.67
CA GLN A 65 -15.75 6.67 -7.19
C GLN A 65 -17.03 5.93 -7.62
N CYS A 66 -17.18 5.63 -8.92
CA CYS A 66 -18.40 5.01 -9.45
C CYS A 66 -18.21 3.54 -9.84
N ARG A 67 -16.99 2.99 -9.74
CA ARG A 67 -16.61 1.62 -10.11
C ARG A 67 -16.75 1.27 -11.60
N ASN A 68 -17.32 2.14 -12.43
CA ASN A 68 -17.35 1.96 -13.88
C ASN A 68 -15.95 1.80 -14.46
N GLU A 69 -15.82 0.95 -15.47
CA GLU A 69 -14.60 0.82 -16.26
C GLU A 69 -14.41 2.06 -17.14
N PHE A 70 -13.17 2.52 -17.23
CA PHE A 70 -12.79 3.59 -18.15
C PHE A 70 -11.40 3.32 -18.73
N GLU A 71 -11.17 3.83 -19.92
CA GLU A 71 -9.88 3.71 -20.60
C GLU A 71 -8.93 4.78 -20.04
N ALA A 72 -7.83 4.33 -19.45
CA ALA A 72 -6.76 5.22 -19.00
C ALA A 72 -5.84 5.57 -20.18
N GLU A 73 -6.39 6.12 -21.27
CA GLU A 73 -5.59 6.45 -22.46
C GLU A 73 -4.60 7.58 -22.19
N GLY A 74 -3.40 7.46 -22.77
CA GLY A 74 -2.49 8.58 -22.98
C GLY A 74 -1.75 9.16 -21.77
N SER A 75 -1.86 8.59 -20.57
CA SER A 75 -1.16 9.16 -19.41
C SER A 75 0.34 8.87 -19.44
N ARG A 76 1.14 9.70 -20.11
CA ARG A 76 2.56 9.89 -19.78
C ARG A 76 2.62 10.58 -18.42
N GLY A 77 2.44 9.83 -17.34
CA GLY A 77 2.36 10.38 -15.99
C GLY A 77 1.59 9.52 -15.00
N ARG A 78 1.05 10.16 -13.96
CA ARG A 78 0.32 9.49 -12.87
C ARG A 78 -0.93 8.78 -13.41
N THR A 79 -1.03 7.48 -13.16
CA THR A 79 -2.17 6.69 -13.65
C THR A 79 -3.50 7.23 -13.10
N PRO A 80 -4.49 7.53 -13.96
CA PRO A 80 -5.75 8.13 -13.54
C PRO A 80 -6.56 7.17 -12.66
N LYS A 81 -7.22 7.73 -11.65
CA LYS A 81 -8.02 7.01 -10.63
C LYS A 81 -9.53 7.15 -10.81
N PHE A 82 -9.96 8.13 -11.60
CA PHE A 82 -11.37 8.50 -11.76
C PHE A 82 -11.67 8.64 -13.25
N CYS A 83 -12.87 8.23 -13.66
CA CYS A 83 -13.32 8.32 -15.06
C CYS A 83 -13.63 9.76 -15.53
N SER A 84 -13.80 10.70 -14.60
CA SER A 84 -14.13 12.10 -14.93
C SER A 84 -13.74 13.06 -13.79
N SER A 85 -13.67 14.36 -14.12
CA SER A 85 -13.54 15.45 -13.14
C SER A 85 -14.69 15.45 -12.12
N ALA A 86 -15.91 15.14 -12.56
CA ALA A 86 -17.06 15.00 -11.68
C ALA A 86 -16.89 13.86 -10.66
N CYS A 87 -16.40 12.69 -11.09
CA CYS A 87 -16.09 11.58 -10.18
C CYS A 87 -14.96 11.94 -9.22
N LYS A 88 -13.91 12.63 -9.69
CA LYS A 88 -12.84 13.16 -8.83
C LYS A 88 -13.39 14.11 -7.76
N GLN A 89 -14.27 15.04 -8.14
CA GLN A 89 -14.86 16.00 -7.22
C GLN A 89 -15.84 15.34 -6.24
N ARG A 90 -16.63 14.35 -6.68
CA ARG A 90 -17.49 13.55 -5.80
C ARG A 90 -16.67 12.78 -4.77
N ALA A 91 -15.56 12.16 -5.17
CA ALA A 91 -14.64 11.49 -4.25
C ALA A 91 -13.98 12.46 -3.26
N TYR A 92 -13.62 13.67 -3.71
CA TYR A 92 -13.13 14.72 -2.81
C TYR A 92 -14.19 15.12 -1.77
N ARG A 93 -15.42 15.42 -2.20
CA ARG A 93 -16.52 15.79 -1.31
C ARG A 93 -16.84 14.68 -0.31
N HIS A 94 -16.86 13.42 -0.76
CA HIS A 94 -17.07 12.27 0.11
C HIS A 94 -16.01 12.23 1.21
N ARG A 95 -14.71 12.28 0.85
CA ARG A 95 -13.62 12.31 1.83
C ARG A 95 -13.71 13.50 2.79
N LYS A 96 -14.04 14.70 2.29
CA LYS A 96 -14.18 15.90 3.13
C LYS A 96 -15.34 15.78 4.12
N ALA A 97 -16.45 15.16 3.72
CA ALA A 97 -17.55 14.85 4.63
C ALA A 97 -17.14 13.78 5.65
N ALA A 98 -16.42 12.76 5.21
CA ALA A 98 -15.94 11.66 6.04
C ALA A 98 -14.96 12.14 7.12
N THR A 99 -14.06 13.07 6.78
CA THR A 99 -13.14 13.70 7.76
C THR A 99 -13.83 14.49 8.86
N ARG A 100 -15.06 14.98 8.64
CA ARG A 100 -15.85 15.63 9.71
C ARG A 100 -16.36 14.63 10.75
N ARG A 101 -16.33 13.33 10.45
CA ARG A 101 -16.81 12.26 11.32
C ARG A 101 -15.67 11.55 12.07
N LEU A 102 -14.44 12.06 11.98
CA LEU A 102 -13.33 11.50 12.74
C LEU A 102 -13.58 11.73 14.24
N PRO A 103 -13.43 10.69 15.08
CA PRO A 103 -13.60 10.83 16.52
C PRO A 103 -12.64 11.84 17.13
N GLU A 104 -13.11 12.51 18.17
CA GLU A 104 -12.36 13.52 18.92
C GLU A 104 -11.02 12.97 19.44
N LEU A 105 -11.01 11.71 19.90
CA LEU A 105 -9.79 11.03 20.36
C LEU A 105 -8.69 10.99 19.30
N LEU A 106 -9.03 10.95 18.01
CA LEU A 106 -8.05 11.04 16.93
C LEU A 106 -7.66 12.48 16.62
N THR A 107 -8.64 13.37 16.51
CA THR A 107 -8.43 14.75 16.01
C THR A 107 -7.76 15.67 17.03
N GLN A 108 -7.89 15.42 18.33
CA GLN A 108 -7.23 16.20 19.39
C GLN A 108 -5.74 15.88 19.59
N ARG A 109 -5.21 14.84 18.94
CA ARG A 109 -3.81 14.42 19.13
C ARG A 109 -2.87 15.27 18.29
N ALA A 110 -1.70 15.60 18.84
CA ALA A 110 -0.58 16.18 18.10
C ALA A 110 0.30 15.10 17.42
N SER A 111 -0.33 14.09 16.81
CA SER A 111 0.36 12.94 16.20
C SER A 111 0.02 12.77 14.73
N TRP A 112 -0.28 13.86 14.02
CA TRP A 112 -0.63 13.81 12.60
C TRP A 112 0.53 14.20 11.69
N ALA A 113 0.47 13.71 10.45
CA ALA A 113 1.36 14.13 9.39
C ALA A 113 0.59 14.19 8.05
N ARG A 114 1.09 15.00 7.13
CA ARG A 114 0.71 14.92 5.71
C ARG A 114 1.28 13.64 5.10
N ALA A 115 0.79 13.27 3.92
CA ALA A 115 1.21 12.07 3.22
C ALA A 115 1.53 12.36 1.76
N LYS A 116 2.68 11.89 1.29
CA LYS A 116 3.00 11.79 -0.14
C LYS A 116 2.98 10.31 -0.54
N GLY A 117 1.83 9.83 -0.99
CA GLY A 117 1.62 8.41 -1.26
C GLY A 117 1.48 7.61 0.03
N LYS A 118 2.50 6.80 0.37
CA LYS A 118 2.60 6.05 1.63
C LYS A 118 3.60 6.66 2.62
N ARG A 119 4.31 7.72 2.22
CA ARG A 119 5.35 8.35 3.05
C ARG A 119 4.77 9.50 3.86
N PRO A 120 5.00 9.55 5.19
CA PRO A 120 4.64 10.71 6.00
C PRO A 120 5.55 11.89 5.67
N VAL A 121 4.96 13.07 5.59
CA VAL A 121 5.64 14.36 5.41
C VAL A 121 5.02 15.38 6.36
N GLN A 122 5.81 16.34 6.79
CA GLN A 122 5.35 17.51 7.54
C GLN A 122 4.46 18.40 6.64
N PRO A 123 3.68 19.33 7.21
CA PRO A 123 2.84 20.25 6.43
C PRO A 123 3.62 21.06 5.37
N ASN A 124 4.88 21.38 5.65
CA ASN A 124 5.81 22.07 4.75
C ASN A 124 6.45 21.15 3.67
N GLY A 125 6.14 19.85 3.67
CA GLY A 125 6.66 18.87 2.71
C GLY A 125 7.95 18.17 3.10
N MET A 126 8.62 18.57 4.19
CA MET A 126 9.78 17.84 4.72
C MET A 126 9.39 16.43 5.19
N PRO A 127 10.31 15.45 5.24
CA PRO A 127 10.03 14.14 5.82
C PRO A 127 9.55 14.26 7.27
N ALA A 128 8.56 13.43 7.64
CA ALA A 128 8.15 13.24 9.04
C ALA A 128 8.60 11.86 9.53
N SER A 129 9.14 11.80 10.74
CA SER A 129 9.61 10.56 11.36
C SER A 129 8.46 9.81 12.00
N SER A 130 8.47 8.48 11.99
CA SER A 130 7.47 7.68 12.72
C SER A 130 7.75 7.57 14.23
N THR A 131 8.90 8.07 14.69
CA THR A 131 9.35 7.90 16.10
C THR A 131 9.80 9.20 16.76
N ASP A 132 9.84 10.31 16.02
CA ASP A 132 10.20 11.63 16.55
C ASP A 132 8.99 12.56 16.46
N ALA A 133 8.40 12.83 17.63
CA ALA A 133 7.20 13.62 17.80
C ALA A 133 7.38 15.10 17.41
N SER A 134 8.61 15.61 17.37
CA SER A 134 8.88 16.99 16.93
C SER A 134 8.56 17.21 15.45
N THR A 135 8.46 16.12 14.67
CA THR A 135 8.10 16.14 13.25
C THR A 135 6.60 15.95 13.00
N TRP A 136 5.78 15.85 14.05
CA TRP A 136 4.34 15.65 13.95
C TRP A 136 3.61 16.99 14.10
N ALA A 137 2.33 17.00 13.73
CA ALA A 137 1.49 18.18 13.75
C ALA A 137 0.11 17.86 14.34
N ASN A 138 -0.68 18.92 14.59
CA ASN A 138 -2.08 18.76 14.96
C ASN A 138 -2.92 18.41 13.74
N PHE A 139 -4.11 17.85 13.97
CA PHE A 139 -5.03 17.50 12.89
C PHE A 139 -5.37 18.71 11.99
N GLN A 140 -5.57 19.89 12.59
CA GLN A 140 -5.96 21.10 11.87
C GLN A 140 -4.89 21.52 10.85
N ASP A 141 -3.62 21.39 11.21
CA ASP A 141 -2.46 21.78 10.40
C ASP A 141 -2.27 20.86 9.19
N VAL A 142 -2.68 19.59 9.30
CA VAL A 142 -2.56 18.61 8.22
C VAL A 142 -3.80 18.55 7.32
N THR A 143 -4.83 19.38 7.56
CA THR A 143 -5.99 19.46 6.65
C THR A 143 -5.63 20.09 5.30
N ARG A 144 -4.54 20.87 5.24
CA ARG A 144 -3.99 21.54 4.06
C ARG A 144 -2.47 21.28 3.97
N GLY A 145 -1.82 21.81 2.93
CA GLY A 145 -0.37 21.66 2.73
C GLY A 145 0.01 20.53 1.77
N GLU A 146 1.30 20.21 1.74
CA GLU A 146 1.92 19.33 0.76
C GLU A 146 1.35 17.90 0.76
N GLY A 147 1.54 17.18 -0.35
CA GLY A 147 1.15 15.78 -0.49
C GLY A 147 -0.30 15.53 -0.93
N ASP A 148 -0.72 14.26 -0.86
CA ASP A 148 -2.00 13.75 -1.36
C ASP A 148 -2.94 13.16 -0.29
N GLY A 149 -2.69 13.50 0.98
CA GLY A 149 -3.57 13.28 2.11
C GLY A 149 -2.82 13.42 3.43
N PHE A 150 -3.29 12.73 4.45
CA PHE A 150 -2.73 12.77 5.79
C PHE A 150 -2.87 11.40 6.45
N GLY A 151 -2.33 11.29 7.65
CA GLY A 151 -2.46 10.12 8.50
C GLY A 151 -1.99 10.42 9.91
N VAL A 152 -2.06 9.40 10.76
CA VAL A 152 -1.73 9.49 12.17
C VAL A 152 -0.53 8.59 12.48
N MET A 153 0.34 9.06 13.36
CA MET A 153 1.43 8.30 13.96
C MET A 153 0.89 7.57 15.19
N LEU A 154 1.15 6.26 15.23
CA LEU A 154 0.77 5.41 16.37
C LEU A 154 1.76 5.57 17.52
N GLY A 155 1.27 5.37 18.74
CA GLY A 155 1.99 5.62 19.98
C GLY A 155 1.11 6.36 20.99
N GLY A 156 1.57 6.50 22.24
CA GLY A 156 0.87 7.29 23.27
C GLY A 156 -0.58 6.85 23.48
N GLY A 157 -0.82 5.54 23.54
CA GLY A 157 -2.15 4.94 23.78
C GLY A 157 -2.99 4.67 22.53
N LEU A 158 -2.52 4.99 21.33
CA LEU A 158 -3.24 4.71 20.08
C LEU A 158 -2.58 3.57 19.29
N GLY A 159 -3.36 2.51 19.04
CA GLY A 159 -2.99 1.42 18.15
C GLY A 159 -3.92 1.27 16.95
N CYS A 160 -3.52 0.43 16.01
CA CYS A 160 -4.28 0.13 14.81
C CYS A 160 -4.11 -1.34 14.41
N LEU A 161 -5.24 -2.02 14.19
CA LEU A 161 -5.32 -3.27 13.45
C LEU A 161 -5.53 -2.94 11.96
N ASP A 162 -4.57 -3.28 11.11
CA ASP A 162 -4.63 -3.16 9.66
C ASP A 162 -4.96 -4.52 9.03
N LEU A 163 -6.07 -4.58 8.30
CA LEU A 163 -6.62 -5.76 7.68
C LEU A 163 -6.63 -5.60 6.16
N ASP A 164 -5.75 -6.31 5.46
CA ASP A 164 -5.66 -6.27 4.01
C ASP A 164 -6.68 -7.19 3.33
N ASN A 165 -7.30 -6.72 2.24
CA ASN A 165 -8.22 -7.49 1.40
C ASN A 165 -9.35 -8.20 2.20
N CYS A 166 -9.88 -7.52 3.21
CA CYS A 166 -10.84 -8.06 4.17
C CYS A 166 -12.31 -7.88 3.77
N PHE A 167 -12.59 -7.40 2.56
CA PHE A 167 -13.94 -7.23 2.04
C PHE A 167 -14.29 -8.22 0.94
N GLN A 168 -15.49 -8.79 1.02
CA GLN A 168 -16.18 -9.45 -0.08
C GLN A 168 -17.39 -8.57 -0.46
N GLY A 169 -17.24 -7.79 -1.53
CA GLY A 169 -18.20 -6.74 -1.87
C GLY A 169 -18.25 -5.65 -0.81
N SER A 170 -19.42 -5.43 -0.21
CA SER A 170 -19.62 -4.45 0.87
C SER A 170 -19.38 -5.02 2.27
N ARG A 171 -19.28 -6.35 2.42
CA ARG A 171 -19.25 -7.06 3.72
C ARG A 171 -17.83 -7.48 4.10
N LEU A 172 -17.53 -7.46 5.39
CA LEU A 172 -16.29 -8.06 5.90
C LEU A 172 -16.29 -9.57 5.70
N THR A 173 -15.11 -10.15 5.46
CA THR A 173 -14.89 -11.59 5.47
C THR A 173 -15.01 -12.15 6.88
N ARG A 174 -15.25 -13.47 7.00
CA ARG A 174 -15.37 -14.15 8.30
C ARG A 174 -14.10 -14.04 9.13
N TRP A 175 -12.92 -14.14 8.49
CA TRP A 175 -11.64 -14.07 9.19
C TRP A 175 -11.39 -12.66 9.75
N ALA A 176 -11.81 -11.61 9.03
CA ALA A 176 -11.65 -10.23 9.46
C ALA A 176 -12.48 -9.92 10.69
N ARG A 177 -13.77 -10.35 10.70
CA ARG A 177 -14.62 -10.24 11.89
C ARG A 177 -14.01 -10.94 13.10
N LYS A 178 -13.56 -12.19 12.93
CA LYS A 178 -12.89 -12.94 14.00
C LYS A 178 -11.61 -12.27 14.50
N ALA A 179 -10.88 -11.56 13.65
CA ALA A 179 -9.68 -10.83 14.07
C ALA A 179 -10.07 -9.62 14.94
N ILE A 180 -11.13 -8.91 14.58
CA ILE A 180 -11.67 -7.78 15.34
C ILE A 180 -12.26 -8.25 16.68
N GLU A 181 -13.08 -9.31 16.68
CA GLU A 181 -13.69 -9.89 17.89
C GLU A 181 -12.65 -10.35 18.92
N LYS A 182 -11.45 -10.74 18.47
CA LYS A 182 -10.35 -11.18 19.32
C LYS A 182 -9.46 -10.04 19.82
N LEU A 183 -9.71 -8.79 19.40
CA LEU A 183 -8.97 -7.65 19.93
C LEU A 183 -9.37 -7.42 21.40
N PRO A 184 -8.41 -7.45 22.34
CA PRO A 184 -8.69 -7.18 23.75
C PRO A 184 -8.75 -5.67 24.06
N PHE A 185 -8.88 -4.82 23.05
CA PHE A 185 -8.72 -3.37 23.15
C PHE A 185 -10.00 -2.64 22.75
N GLU A 186 -10.27 -1.51 23.41
CA GLU A 186 -11.41 -0.66 23.09
C GLU A 186 -11.26 -0.06 21.68
N VAL A 187 -12.25 -0.28 20.82
CA VAL A 187 -12.28 0.29 19.47
C VAL A 187 -12.69 1.75 19.52
N VAL A 188 -11.83 2.60 18.94
CA VAL A 188 -12.04 4.06 18.83
C VAL A 188 -12.73 4.38 17.51
N PHE A 189 -12.24 3.78 16.42
CA PHE A 189 -12.68 4.11 15.07
C PHE A 189 -12.35 2.98 14.11
N ALA A 190 -13.22 2.72 13.14
CA ALA A 190 -12.90 1.84 12.03
C ALA A 190 -13.17 2.58 10.71
N GLU A 191 -12.28 2.40 9.74
CA GLU A 191 -12.41 3.00 8.41
C GLU A 191 -11.95 2.06 7.30
N ARG A 192 -12.48 2.26 6.10
CA ARG A 192 -11.95 1.64 4.90
C ARG A 192 -10.59 2.25 4.55
N SER A 193 -9.62 1.40 4.24
CA SER A 193 -8.25 1.84 3.91
C SER A 193 -8.20 2.53 2.54
N MET A 194 -7.06 3.16 2.23
CA MET A 194 -6.83 3.87 0.95
C MET A 194 -7.06 3.01 -0.31
N SER A 195 -6.99 1.69 -0.20
CA SER A 195 -7.24 0.76 -1.31
C SER A 195 -8.73 0.51 -1.56
N GLY A 196 -9.60 0.82 -0.58
CA GLY A 196 -11.02 0.46 -0.56
C GLY A 196 -11.30 -1.01 -0.26
N ARG A 197 -10.27 -1.86 -0.18
CA ARG A 197 -10.38 -3.32 0.06
C ARG A 197 -9.86 -3.76 1.42
N GLY A 198 -9.20 -2.88 2.15
CA GLY A 198 -8.74 -3.12 3.52
C GLY A 198 -9.51 -2.30 4.54
N LEU A 199 -9.29 -2.59 5.83
CA LEU A 199 -9.92 -1.93 6.96
C LEU A 199 -8.84 -1.58 7.99
N HIS A 200 -8.83 -0.33 8.45
CA HIS A 200 -8.11 0.08 9.65
C HIS A 200 -9.08 0.09 10.83
N VAL A 201 -8.69 -0.53 11.94
CA VAL A 201 -9.42 -0.45 13.22
C VAL A 201 -8.50 0.17 14.26
N PHE A 202 -8.73 1.43 14.58
CA PHE A 202 -8.03 2.17 15.62
C PHE A 202 -8.57 1.80 16.99
N VAL A 203 -7.67 1.58 17.93
CA VAL A 203 -7.98 1.12 19.29
C VAL A 203 -7.19 1.90 20.32
N LYS A 204 -7.69 1.93 21.57
CA LYS A 204 -6.89 2.33 22.72
C LYS A 204 -6.02 1.14 23.14
N ALA A 205 -4.71 1.25 22.99
CA ALA A 205 -3.78 0.17 23.31
C ALA A 205 -2.46 0.69 23.88
N PRO A 206 -1.86 -0.01 24.87
CA PRO A 206 -0.51 0.29 25.32
C PRO A 206 0.51 0.01 24.21
N GLU A 207 1.70 0.59 24.34
CA GLU A 207 2.77 0.36 23.38
C GLU A 207 3.35 -1.06 23.51
N MET A 208 3.36 -1.81 22.41
CA MET A 208 3.84 -3.18 22.35
C MET A 208 4.49 -3.48 20.99
N PRO A 209 5.29 -4.56 20.88
CA PRO A 209 5.83 -4.99 19.59
C PRO A 209 4.72 -5.24 18.58
N GLY A 210 4.94 -4.77 17.35
CA GLY A 210 4.01 -5.02 16.25
C GLY A 210 3.87 -6.52 15.96
N ARG A 211 2.68 -6.94 15.56
CA ARG A 211 2.37 -8.34 15.25
C ARG A 211 1.79 -8.46 13.85
N LYS A 212 2.32 -9.38 13.06
CA LYS A 212 1.82 -9.68 11.71
C LYS A 212 1.58 -11.18 11.56
N ARG A 213 0.34 -11.57 11.20
CA ARG A 213 0.00 -12.97 10.92
C ARG A 213 -1.18 -13.07 9.95
N GLY A 214 -0.99 -13.74 8.82
CA GLY A 214 -2.08 -14.12 7.91
C GLY A 214 -2.94 -12.95 7.40
N GLY A 215 -2.31 -11.82 7.05
CA GLY A 215 -3.03 -10.62 6.56
C GLY A 215 -3.62 -9.72 7.65
N VAL A 216 -3.37 -10.06 8.92
CA VAL A 216 -3.69 -9.22 10.08
C VAL A 216 -2.39 -8.60 10.59
N GLU A 217 -2.33 -7.28 10.63
CA GLU A 217 -1.22 -6.53 11.21
C GLU A 217 -1.71 -5.67 12.36
N PHE A 218 -1.04 -5.73 13.50
CA PHE A 218 -1.32 -4.85 14.64
C PHE A 218 -0.07 -4.05 14.98
N TYR A 219 -0.24 -2.75 15.13
CA TYR A 219 0.80 -1.82 15.57
C TYR A 219 0.23 -0.89 16.62
N SER A 220 1.04 -0.51 17.59
CA SER A 220 0.65 0.45 18.65
C SER A 220 1.66 1.57 18.84
N ARG A 221 2.76 1.58 18.07
CA ARG A 221 3.83 2.59 18.09
C ARG A 221 4.61 2.59 16.79
N ALA A 222 5.39 3.63 16.55
CA ALA A 222 6.43 3.69 15.52
C ALA A 222 5.93 3.40 14.09
N ARG A 223 4.65 3.66 13.82
CA ARG A 223 4.03 3.44 12.51
C ARG A 223 3.11 4.59 12.13
N PHE A 224 3.21 4.98 10.86
CA PHE A 224 2.31 5.92 10.22
C PHE A 224 1.16 5.16 9.57
N ILE A 225 -0.08 5.48 9.93
CA ILE A 225 -1.28 4.94 9.30
C ILE A 225 -1.97 6.05 8.51
N ARG A 226 -2.19 5.77 7.22
CA ARG A 226 -2.99 6.66 6.34
C ARG A 226 -4.43 6.66 6.81
N VAL A 227 -4.97 7.84 7.07
CA VAL A 227 -6.36 8.01 7.50
C VAL A 227 -7.19 8.47 6.31
N THR A 228 -8.33 7.82 6.08
CA THR A 228 -9.26 8.17 4.99
C THR A 228 -10.47 8.96 5.50
N GLY A 229 -10.85 8.74 6.75
CA GLY A 229 -12.10 9.20 7.36
C GLY A 229 -13.33 8.42 6.90
N ASP A 230 -13.19 7.44 5.98
CA ASP A 230 -14.29 6.64 5.43
C ASP A 230 -14.78 5.61 6.45
N ALA A 231 -15.52 6.12 7.44
CA ALA A 231 -16.01 5.39 8.59
C ALA A 231 -16.76 4.12 8.19
N PHE A 232 -16.42 3.02 8.85
CA PHE A 232 -17.04 1.72 8.66
C PHE A 232 -17.59 1.22 10.00
N SER A 233 -18.87 0.89 10.02
CA SER A 233 -19.49 0.25 11.18
C SER A 233 -19.11 -1.23 11.19
N ILE A 234 -18.38 -1.64 12.23
CA ILE A 234 -17.98 -3.03 12.48
C ILE A 234 -19.10 -3.82 13.17
#